data_AF-A0AA35ZZY1-F1
#
_entry.id   AF-A0AA35ZZY1-F1
#
_cell.length_a   1.000
_cell.length_b   1.000
_cell.length_c   1.000
_cell.angle_alpha   90.00
_cell.angle_beta   90.00
_cell.angle_gamma   90.00
#
_symmetry.space_group_name_H-M   'P 1'
#
loop_
_entity.id
_entity.type
_entity.pdbx_description
1 polymer ?
#
loop_
_entity_poly.entity_id
_entity_poly.type
_entity_poly.pdbx_seq_one_letter_code
_entity_poly.pdbx_strand_id
1 'polypeptide(L)'
;MADDLCFFIKDMLIVRPPVKNSLVLRISLLAFVMVCGVFMCSIGLKQISNFTKAGFIDIKVVDKPCEVPNVEKWERPYVHFPNPTTFNRAECACNPVRYFVISSTQRSGSGWFETLLNSHMNVSSNGEIFSVKPRRTNMSTIVDTLDKIYNLDWLTSASKNECTAAVGLKWMLNQGLMQNHEAIVEYFKAKGVSMIFLFRRNLLRRRISILANAYDQSAKPLNGKHKSHVHSHDEAKILASYKPTINTTLLIPELKQADNMVKQALEYFNSTRHIILYYEDIIKNHTVLEDVQRFLRIPQMELKSRQVKIHKGPLREQVENWDDIKKVLNGTLYESFLHEDYKVS
;
A
#
# COMPACT_ATOMS: atom_id res chain seq x y z
N MET A 1 -59.63 -83.40 -17.68
CA MET A 1 -60.02 -83.83 -19.04
C MET A 1 -58.75 -83.88 -19.86
N ALA A 2 -58.55 -85.02 -20.49
CA ALA A 2 -57.34 -85.43 -21.17
C ALA A 2 -57.28 -84.89 -22.62
N ASP A 3 -56.14 -85.16 -23.26
CA ASP A 3 -55.89 -85.25 -24.71
C ASP A 3 -55.64 -83.90 -25.42
N ASP A 4 -54.64 -83.71 -26.30
CA ASP A 4 -53.70 -84.60 -26.99
C ASP A 4 -52.53 -83.70 -27.50
N LEU A 5 -51.25 -84.01 -27.30
CA LEU A 5 -50.40 -84.96 -28.05
C LEU A 5 -49.99 -84.47 -29.46
N CYS A 6 -48.82 -83.84 -29.54
CA CYS A 6 -47.61 -84.26 -30.30
C CYS A 6 -47.70 -84.24 -31.85
N PHE A 7 -46.64 -83.79 -32.54
CA PHE A 7 -45.47 -84.61 -32.85
C PHE A 7 -44.58 -83.99 -33.96
N PHE A 8 -43.27 -84.24 -33.82
CA PHE A 8 -42.30 -84.58 -34.90
C PHE A 8 -41.88 -83.47 -35.91
N ILE A 9 -40.64 -83.37 -36.41
CA ILE A 9 -39.42 -84.19 -36.41
C ILE A 9 -38.21 -83.27 -36.54
N LYS A 10 -37.12 -83.71 -35.92
CA LYS A 10 -35.75 -83.22 -36.00
C LYS A 10 -35.07 -83.90 -37.19
N ASP A 11 -34.51 -83.15 -38.14
CA ASP A 11 -33.40 -83.68 -38.95
C ASP A 11 -32.46 -82.59 -39.49
N MET A 12 -31.20 -82.99 -39.57
CA MET A 12 -30.01 -82.16 -39.74
C MET A 12 -29.76 -81.71 -41.18
N LEU A 13 -29.37 -80.44 -41.35
CA LEU A 13 -28.60 -79.96 -42.50
C LEU A 13 -27.41 -79.14 -42.01
N ILE A 14 -26.23 -79.76 -42.07
CA ILE A 14 -24.94 -79.07 -42.05
C ILE A 14 -24.80 -78.34 -43.39
N VAL A 15 -24.32 -77.08 -43.40
CA VAL A 15 -23.30 -76.54 -44.34
C VAL A 15 -23.13 -75.01 -44.19
N ARG A 16 -21.85 -74.62 -43.98
CA ARG A 16 -21.13 -73.34 -44.18
C ARG A 16 -21.19 -72.22 -43.11
N PRO A 17 -20.03 -71.70 -42.66
CA PRO A 17 -19.95 -70.57 -41.74
C PRO A 17 -19.99 -69.23 -42.52
N PRO A 18 -20.74 -68.21 -42.08
CA PRO A 18 -20.50 -66.86 -42.56
C PRO A 18 -19.50 -66.16 -41.64
N VAL A 19 -18.27 -66.06 -42.15
CA VAL A 19 -17.29 -65.09 -41.69
C VAL A 19 -17.84 -63.68 -41.92
N LYS A 20 -17.69 -62.82 -40.90
CA LYS A 20 -17.92 -61.36 -40.81
C LYS A 20 -19.15 -60.92 -40.01
N ASN A 21 -19.04 -60.95 -38.69
CA ASN A 21 -19.89 -60.10 -37.82
C ASN A 21 -19.14 -59.35 -36.70
N SER A 22 -17.81 -59.52 -36.59
CA SER A 22 -17.00 -58.83 -35.56
C SER A 22 -16.97 -57.31 -35.75
N LEU A 23 -16.98 -56.83 -37.01
CA LEU A 23 -16.87 -55.40 -37.31
C LEU A 23 -18.20 -54.65 -37.07
N VAL A 24 -19.32 -55.27 -37.44
CA VAL A 24 -20.67 -54.73 -37.14
C VAL A 24 -20.91 -54.73 -35.63
N LEU A 25 -20.53 -55.80 -34.91
CA LEU A 25 -20.67 -55.86 -33.46
C LEU A 25 -19.81 -54.79 -32.75
N ARG A 26 -18.58 -54.56 -33.21
CA ARG A 26 -17.70 -53.50 -32.68
C ARG A 26 -18.25 -52.10 -32.96
N ILE A 27 -18.80 -51.86 -34.15
CA ILE A 27 -19.43 -50.58 -34.49
C ILE A 27 -20.69 -50.36 -33.64
N SER A 28 -21.52 -51.38 -33.45
CA SER A 28 -22.71 -51.29 -32.58
C SER A 28 -22.34 -51.04 -31.12
N LEU A 29 -21.26 -51.66 -30.63
CA LEU A 29 -20.78 -51.45 -29.25
C LEU A 29 -20.21 -50.03 -29.06
N LEU A 30 -19.47 -49.51 -30.05
CA LEU A 30 -18.98 -48.13 -30.05
C LEU A 30 -20.15 -47.12 -30.10
N ALA A 31 -21.17 -47.38 -30.92
CA ALA A 31 -22.36 -46.54 -30.97
C ALA A 31 -23.11 -46.53 -29.63
N PHE A 32 -23.22 -47.69 -28.98
CA PHE A 32 -23.85 -47.80 -27.67
C PHE A 32 -23.07 -47.03 -26.58
N VAL A 33 -21.74 -47.16 -26.55
CA VAL A 33 -20.88 -46.40 -25.62
C VAL A 33 -20.99 -44.90 -25.84
N MET A 34 -21.04 -44.44 -27.09
CA MET A 34 -21.22 -43.03 -27.43
C MET A 34 -22.59 -42.51 -26.95
N VAL A 35 -23.67 -43.26 -27.20
CA VAL A 35 -25.02 -42.89 -26.74
C VAL A 35 -25.11 -42.87 -25.21
N CYS A 36 -24.53 -43.86 -24.53
CA CYS A 36 -24.46 -43.88 -23.07
C CYS A 36 -23.62 -42.70 -22.54
N GLY A 37 -22.50 -42.37 -23.18
CA GLY A 37 -21.67 -41.22 -22.82
C GLY A 37 -22.42 -39.90 -22.94
N VAL A 38 -23.14 -39.69 -24.05
CA VAL A 38 -23.98 -38.51 -24.26
C VAL A 38 -25.12 -38.45 -23.25
N PHE A 39 -25.75 -39.58 -22.94
CA PHE A 39 -26.83 -39.67 -21.95
C PHE A 39 -26.35 -39.35 -20.54
N MET A 40 -25.23 -39.92 -20.11
CA MET A 40 -24.61 -39.63 -18.81
C MET A 40 -24.15 -38.17 -18.72
N CYS A 41 -23.60 -37.62 -19.80
CA CYS A 41 -23.23 -36.20 -19.87
C CYS A 41 -24.45 -35.27 -19.80
N SER A 42 -25.57 -35.66 -20.43
CA SER A 42 -26.85 -34.93 -20.37
C SER A 42 -27.46 -34.95 -18.96
N ILE A 43 -27.37 -36.08 -18.25
CA ILE A 43 -27.79 -36.18 -16.84
C ILE A 43 -26.88 -35.33 -15.94
N GLY A 44 -25.56 -35.36 -16.16
CA GLY A 44 -24.61 -34.51 -15.42
C GLY A 44 -24.88 -33.01 -15.63
N LEU A 45 -25.14 -32.60 -16.87
CA LEU A 45 -25.52 -31.21 -17.19
C LEU A 45 -26.88 -30.83 -16.60
N LYS A 46 -27.86 -31.74 -16.57
CA LYS A 46 -29.15 -31.51 -15.90
C LYS A 46 -29.02 -31.43 -14.38
N GLN A 47 -28.12 -32.21 -13.76
CA GLN A 47 -27.83 -32.10 -12.33
C GLN A 47 -27.14 -30.77 -12.00
N ILE A 48 -26.15 -30.34 -12.79
CA ILE A 48 -25.49 -29.02 -12.62
C ILE A 48 -26.49 -27.88 -12.84
N SER A 49 -27.38 -27.98 -13.83
CA SER A 49 -28.47 -27.04 -14.08
C SER A 49 -29.49 -26.99 -12.93
N ASN A 50 -29.83 -28.13 -12.34
CA ASN A 50 -30.71 -28.19 -11.18
C ASN A 50 -30.02 -27.71 -9.90
N PHE A 51 -28.71 -27.91 -9.75
CA PHE A 51 -27.91 -27.39 -8.64
C PHE A 51 -27.73 -25.86 -8.72
N THR A 52 -27.69 -25.31 -9.93
CA THR A 52 -27.66 -23.85 -10.16
C THR A 52 -29.04 -23.20 -10.04
N LYS A 53 -30.13 -23.96 -10.22
CA LYS A 53 -31.52 -23.52 -9.98
C LYS A 53 -32.02 -23.72 -8.55
N ALA A 54 -31.49 -24.69 -7.82
CA ALA A 54 -31.67 -24.81 -6.39
C ALA A 54 -30.91 -23.66 -5.73
N GLY A 55 -31.61 -22.55 -5.56
CA GLY A 55 -31.03 -21.27 -5.19
C GLY A 55 -30.03 -21.39 -4.05
N PHE A 56 -28.88 -20.75 -4.24
CA PHE A 56 -28.25 -20.07 -3.12
C PHE A 56 -29.36 -19.26 -2.46
N ILE A 57 -29.80 -19.72 -1.30
CA ILE A 57 -30.55 -18.86 -0.39
C ILE A 57 -29.55 -17.74 -0.12
N ASP A 58 -29.76 -16.62 -0.80
CA ASP A 58 -29.12 -15.36 -0.49
C ASP A 58 -29.66 -14.99 0.88
N ILE A 59 -29.05 -15.60 1.91
CA ILE A 59 -29.21 -15.17 3.28
C ILE A 59 -28.67 -13.75 3.21
N LYS A 60 -29.58 -12.79 3.07
CA LYS A 60 -29.33 -11.43 3.49
C LYS A 60 -29.01 -11.54 4.97
N VAL A 61 -27.73 -11.83 5.26
CA VAL A 61 -27.14 -11.58 6.55
C VAL A 61 -27.43 -10.11 6.72
N VAL A 62 -28.41 -9.81 7.56
CA VAL A 62 -28.59 -8.45 8.07
C VAL A 62 -27.24 -8.16 8.68
N ASP A 63 -26.43 -7.33 8.01
CA ASP A 63 -25.09 -6.97 8.46
C ASP A 63 -25.23 -6.51 9.90
N LYS A 64 -24.86 -7.38 10.83
CA LYS A 64 -24.90 -7.04 12.24
C LYS A 64 -23.91 -5.89 12.35
N PRO A 65 -24.33 -4.71 12.87
CA PRO A 65 -23.41 -3.59 13.01
C PRO A 65 -22.20 -4.08 13.80
N CYS A 66 -21.01 -3.84 13.27
CA CYS A 66 -19.78 -4.27 13.93
C CYS A 66 -19.69 -3.58 15.29
N GLU A 67 -19.83 -4.36 16.36
CA GLU A 67 -19.66 -3.88 17.72
C GLU A 67 -18.21 -4.09 18.12
N VAL A 68 -17.46 -3.00 18.36
CA VAL A 68 -16.16 -3.11 19.02
C VAL A 68 -16.38 -2.99 20.53
N PRO A 69 -16.23 -4.08 21.30
CA PRO A 69 -16.24 -3.97 22.75
C PRO A 69 -15.07 -3.09 23.21
N ASN A 70 -15.28 -2.30 24.27
CA ASN A 70 -14.23 -1.54 24.96
C ASN A 70 -13.56 -0.39 24.18
N VAL A 71 -14.26 0.25 23.23
CA VAL A 71 -13.78 1.50 22.61
C VAL A 71 -14.26 2.72 23.40
N GLU A 72 -13.32 3.50 23.91
CA GLU A 72 -13.62 4.74 24.63
C GLU A 72 -14.35 5.75 23.73
N LYS A 73 -15.24 6.57 24.31
CA LYS A 73 -16.09 7.49 23.53
C LYS A 73 -15.29 8.42 22.61
N TRP A 74 -14.12 8.89 23.06
CA TRP A 74 -13.26 9.77 22.29
C TRP A 74 -12.52 9.07 21.13
N GLU A 75 -12.41 7.74 21.16
CA GLU A 75 -11.74 6.96 20.11
C GLU A 75 -12.66 6.60 18.95
N ARG A 76 -13.97 6.64 19.17
CA ARG A 76 -14.99 6.25 18.18
C ARG A 76 -14.86 6.98 16.84
N PRO A 77 -14.59 8.31 16.78
CA PRO A 77 -14.43 9.00 15.51
C PRO A 77 -13.30 8.46 14.65
N TYR A 78 -12.31 7.80 15.25
CA TYR A 78 -11.13 7.26 14.58
C TYR A 78 -11.25 5.76 14.26
N VAL A 79 -12.39 5.12 14.55
CA VAL A 79 -12.64 3.69 14.29
C VAL A 79 -13.55 3.57 13.09
N HIS A 80 -13.08 2.91 12.03
CA HIS A 80 -13.83 2.77 10.79
C HIS A 80 -14.00 1.30 10.39
N PHE A 81 -15.08 1.02 9.66
CA PHE A 81 -15.36 -0.27 9.06
C PHE A 81 -15.62 -0.08 7.56
N PRO A 82 -14.56 0.18 6.78
CA PRO A 82 -14.71 0.38 5.35
C PRO A 82 -15.28 -0.87 4.68
N ASN A 83 -16.16 -0.66 3.71
CA ASN A 83 -16.77 -1.69 2.88
C ASN A 83 -16.31 -1.49 1.42
N PRO A 84 -15.11 -2.01 1.06
CA PRO A 84 -14.57 -1.85 -0.29
C PRO A 84 -15.51 -2.44 -1.34
N THR A 85 -15.64 -1.74 -2.47
CA THR A 85 -16.39 -2.22 -3.64
C THR A 85 -15.60 -3.19 -4.49
N THR A 86 -14.26 -3.19 -4.34
CA THR A 86 -13.35 -3.95 -5.19
C THR A 86 -13.02 -5.36 -4.69
N PHE A 87 -13.30 -5.67 -3.42
CA PHE A 87 -13.09 -6.99 -2.81
C PHE A 87 -13.88 -7.11 -1.50
N ASN A 88 -14.06 -8.34 -0.98
CA ASN A 88 -14.67 -8.56 0.33
C ASN A 88 -13.59 -8.68 1.40
N ARG A 89 -13.77 -8.03 2.55
CA ARG A 89 -12.86 -8.15 3.71
C ARG A 89 -13.03 -9.45 4.52
N ALA A 90 -13.97 -10.30 4.11
CA ALA A 90 -14.24 -11.63 4.66
C ALA A 90 -14.33 -11.61 6.20
N GLU A 91 -13.56 -12.47 6.88
CA GLU A 91 -13.50 -12.56 8.34
C GLU A 91 -13.08 -11.24 9.02
N CYS A 92 -12.41 -10.35 8.28
CA CYS A 92 -11.91 -9.07 8.75
C CYS A 92 -12.86 -7.90 8.50
N ALA A 93 -14.10 -8.12 8.01
CA ALA A 93 -15.09 -7.07 7.79
C ALA A 93 -15.35 -6.22 9.05
N CYS A 94 -15.44 -6.85 10.22
CA CYS A 94 -15.60 -6.19 11.51
C CYS A 94 -14.29 -5.90 12.25
N ASN A 95 -13.14 -5.97 11.56
CA ASN A 95 -11.90 -5.46 12.14
C ASN A 95 -11.82 -3.94 11.93
N PRO A 96 -11.59 -3.15 13.00
CA PRO A 96 -11.54 -1.71 12.90
C PRO A 96 -10.32 -1.26 12.10
N VAL A 97 -10.51 -0.21 11.30
CA VAL A 97 -9.47 0.41 10.47
C VAL A 97 -9.22 1.83 10.95
N ARG A 98 -7.95 2.19 11.14
CA ARG A 98 -7.51 3.55 11.47
C ARG A 98 -7.02 4.26 10.21
N TYR A 99 -7.48 5.48 9.99
CA TYR A 99 -7.03 6.31 8.88
C TYR A 99 -5.84 7.16 9.30
N PHE A 100 -4.82 7.22 8.44
CA PHE A 100 -3.67 8.07 8.70
C PHE A 100 -3.09 8.76 7.48
N VAL A 101 -2.33 9.83 7.72
CA VAL A 101 -1.49 10.48 6.71
C VAL A 101 -0.10 10.73 7.28
N ILE A 102 0.94 10.42 6.49
CA ILE A 102 2.32 10.79 6.78
C ILE A 102 2.58 12.14 6.10
N SER A 103 2.61 13.21 6.89
CA SER A 103 2.86 14.56 6.38
C SER A 103 4.32 14.94 6.55
N SER A 104 4.95 15.41 5.48
CA SER A 104 6.40 15.62 5.46
C SER A 104 6.84 16.63 4.41
N THR A 105 8.14 16.90 4.37
CA THR A 105 8.81 17.66 3.30
C THR A 105 9.73 16.72 2.52
N GLN A 106 10.11 17.11 1.30
CA GLN A 106 11.04 16.31 0.51
C GLN A 106 12.36 16.09 1.27
N ARG A 107 12.88 14.86 1.18
CA ARG A 107 14.18 14.43 1.76
C ARG A 107 14.23 14.46 3.29
N SER A 108 13.08 14.35 3.95
CA SER A 108 12.95 14.21 5.41
C SER A 108 12.82 12.77 5.92
N GLY A 109 13.11 11.77 5.07
CA GLY A 109 13.09 10.35 5.46
C GLY A 109 11.72 9.66 5.36
N SER A 110 10.69 10.36 4.90
CA SER A 110 9.32 9.83 4.82
C SER A 110 9.15 8.61 3.91
N GLY A 111 9.91 8.50 2.81
CA GLY A 111 9.92 7.28 1.99
C GLY A 111 10.51 6.06 2.71
N TRP A 112 11.50 6.24 3.58
CA TRP A 112 12.05 5.15 4.39
C TRP A 112 11.10 4.78 5.53
N PHE A 113 10.58 5.78 6.23
CA PHE A 113 9.59 5.59 7.29
C PHE A 113 8.31 4.88 6.81
N GLU A 114 7.81 5.26 5.63
CA GLU A 114 6.68 4.56 5.01
C GLU A 114 6.98 3.08 4.77
N THR A 115 8.18 2.72 4.30
CA THR A 115 8.54 1.30 4.12
C THR A 115 8.64 0.53 5.43
N LEU A 116 9.01 1.19 6.53
CA LEU A 116 8.97 0.58 7.86
C LEU A 116 7.51 0.29 8.25
N LEU A 117 6.61 1.26 8.07
CA LEU A 117 5.19 1.04 8.39
C LEU A 117 4.58 -0.06 7.51
N ASN A 118 4.87 -0.08 6.21
CA ASN A 118 4.37 -1.09 5.28
C ASN A 118 4.98 -2.49 5.48
N SER A 119 6.00 -2.66 6.35
CA SER A 119 6.42 -4.00 6.75
C SER A 119 5.52 -4.62 7.82
N HIS A 120 4.66 -3.82 8.46
CA HIS A 120 3.64 -4.31 9.38
C HIS A 120 2.51 -4.98 8.60
N MET A 121 2.17 -6.22 8.95
CA MET A 121 1.24 -7.04 8.16
C MET A 121 -0.17 -6.45 8.04
N ASN A 122 -0.61 -5.60 8.99
CA ASN A 122 -1.93 -4.95 8.97
C ASN A 122 -1.89 -3.45 8.58
N VAL A 123 -0.80 -2.93 8.01
CA VAL A 123 -0.70 -1.52 7.59
C VAL A 123 -0.60 -1.43 6.07
N SER A 124 -1.32 -0.45 5.50
CA SER A 124 -1.22 -0.12 4.08
C SER A 124 -1.10 1.40 3.88
N SER A 125 0.12 1.86 3.60
CA SER A 125 0.41 3.23 3.13
C SER A 125 0.60 3.24 1.61
N ASN A 126 -0.14 4.09 0.93
CA ASN A 126 -0.28 4.08 -0.53
C ASN A 126 0.71 5.00 -1.28
N GLY A 127 1.80 5.43 -0.66
CA GLY A 127 2.78 6.31 -1.30
C GLY A 127 2.30 7.77 -1.45
N GLU A 128 2.98 8.51 -2.33
CA GLU A 128 2.69 9.94 -2.59
C GLU A 128 1.59 10.12 -3.63
N ILE A 129 0.36 9.79 -3.28
CA ILE A 129 -0.79 9.84 -4.21
C ILE A 129 -0.97 11.22 -4.83
N PHE A 130 -0.79 12.28 -4.03
CA PHE A 130 -0.97 13.68 -4.44
C PHE A 130 0.26 14.32 -5.10
N SER A 131 1.33 13.57 -5.36
CA SER A 131 2.39 14.02 -6.26
C SER A 131 1.86 14.29 -7.68
N VAL A 132 0.80 13.56 -8.08
CA VAL A 132 0.12 13.65 -9.37
C VAL A 132 -0.84 14.84 -9.38
N LYS A 133 -0.53 15.87 -10.18
CA LYS A 133 -1.29 17.14 -10.24
C LYS A 133 -2.81 16.97 -10.41
N PRO A 134 -3.32 16.17 -11.37
CA PRO A 134 -4.77 15.98 -11.56
C PRO A 134 -5.54 15.60 -10.28
N ARG A 135 -4.92 14.83 -9.37
CA ARG A 135 -5.56 14.35 -8.14
C ARG A 135 -5.73 15.43 -7.07
N ARG A 136 -5.11 16.60 -7.26
CA ARG A 136 -5.14 17.73 -6.31
C ARG A 136 -5.49 19.06 -6.99
N THR A 137 -6.25 18.98 -8.09
CA THR A 137 -6.66 20.17 -8.86
C THR A 137 -7.59 21.06 -8.04
N ASN A 138 -8.47 20.47 -7.22
CA ASN A 138 -9.35 21.17 -6.30
C ASN A 138 -9.71 20.25 -5.11
N MET A 139 -10.40 20.81 -4.10
CA MET A 139 -10.76 20.08 -2.89
C MET A 139 -11.69 18.89 -3.14
N SER A 140 -12.65 18.99 -4.08
CA SER A 140 -13.54 17.84 -4.42
C SER A 140 -12.72 16.65 -4.89
N THR A 141 -11.77 16.86 -5.79
CA THR A 141 -10.91 15.78 -6.30
C THR A 141 -10.01 15.19 -5.20
N ILE A 142 -9.57 16.02 -4.25
CA ILE A 142 -8.82 15.57 -3.07
C ILE A 142 -9.70 14.66 -2.22
N VAL A 143 -10.93 15.09 -1.89
CA VAL A 143 -11.90 14.30 -1.11
C VAL A 143 -12.20 12.98 -1.80
N ASP A 144 -12.53 12.99 -3.09
CA ASP A 144 -12.81 11.76 -3.86
C ASP A 144 -11.63 10.78 -3.83
N THR A 145 -10.41 11.30 -3.84
CA THR A 145 -9.19 10.48 -3.77
C THR A 145 -9.00 9.90 -2.37
N LEU A 146 -9.18 10.71 -1.32
CA LEU A 146 -9.07 10.27 0.07
C LEU A 146 -10.14 9.23 0.41
N ASP A 147 -11.39 9.46 0.02
CA ASP A 147 -12.49 8.52 0.27
C ASP A 147 -12.23 7.17 -0.41
N LYS A 148 -11.67 7.15 -1.63
CA LYS A 148 -11.25 5.88 -2.29
C LYS A 148 -10.14 5.15 -1.53
N ILE A 149 -9.16 5.88 -0.98
CA ILE A 149 -8.07 5.30 -0.19
C ILE A 149 -8.62 4.71 1.11
N TYR A 150 -9.42 5.49 1.83
CA TYR A 150 -9.95 5.12 3.13
C TYR A 150 -11.05 4.06 3.06
N ASN A 151 -11.73 3.91 1.91
CA ASN A 151 -12.59 2.76 1.63
C ASN A 151 -11.83 1.51 1.16
N LEU A 152 -10.49 1.51 1.16
CA LEU A 152 -9.62 0.42 0.69
C LEU A 152 -9.74 0.10 -0.82
N ASP A 153 -10.39 0.96 -1.59
CA ASP A 153 -10.62 0.81 -3.04
C ASP A 153 -9.50 1.37 -3.90
N TRP A 154 -8.47 1.94 -3.30
CA TRP A 154 -7.33 2.46 -4.05
C TRP A 154 -6.58 1.34 -4.79
N LEU A 155 -6.50 1.45 -6.12
CA LEU A 155 -5.85 0.46 -6.97
C LEU A 155 -4.32 0.58 -6.86
N THR A 156 -3.69 -0.48 -6.37
CA THR A 156 -2.23 -0.62 -6.29
C THR A 156 -1.80 -1.94 -6.92
N SER A 157 -0.54 -2.04 -7.31
CA SER A 157 0.05 -3.32 -7.75
C SER A 157 0.23 -4.31 -6.59
N ALA A 158 0.19 -3.86 -5.34
CA ALA A 158 0.19 -4.72 -4.17
C ALA A 158 -1.14 -5.48 -4.05
N SER A 159 -1.08 -6.73 -3.61
CA SER A 159 -2.26 -7.54 -3.29
C SER A 159 -3.11 -6.84 -2.23
N LYS A 160 -4.43 -6.88 -2.40
CA LYS A 160 -5.37 -6.37 -1.39
C LYS A 160 -5.22 -7.18 -0.11
N ASN A 161 -5.23 -6.48 1.03
CA ASN A 161 -5.14 -7.08 2.35
C ASN A 161 -6.47 -6.89 3.07
N GLU A 162 -7.21 -7.98 3.21
CA GLU A 162 -8.52 -8.07 3.85
C GLU A 162 -8.50 -7.58 5.30
N CYS A 163 -7.39 -7.81 5.98
CA CYS A 163 -7.19 -7.54 7.40
C CYS A 163 -6.37 -6.29 7.69
N THR A 164 -6.36 -5.33 6.76
CA THR A 164 -5.80 -3.99 7.00
C THR A 164 -6.44 -3.37 8.23
N ALA A 165 -5.63 -2.98 9.21
CA ALA A 165 -6.03 -2.32 10.46
C ALA A 165 -5.65 -0.83 10.49
N ALA A 166 -4.70 -0.41 9.65
CA ALA A 166 -4.44 1.00 9.40
C ALA A 166 -4.16 1.25 7.92
N VAL A 167 -4.86 2.23 7.34
CA VAL A 167 -4.69 2.63 5.94
C VAL A 167 -4.38 4.12 5.84
N GLY A 168 -3.48 4.46 4.94
CA GLY A 168 -3.07 5.83 4.77
C GLY A 168 -2.27 6.09 3.51
N LEU A 169 -1.61 7.22 3.52
CA LEU A 169 -0.79 7.72 2.43
C LEU A 169 0.29 8.67 2.94
N LYS A 170 1.28 8.90 2.10
CA LYS A 170 2.26 9.97 2.29
C LYS A 170 1.83 11.21 1.52
N TRP A 171 1.93 12.38 2.16
CA TRP A 171 1.55 13.65 1.56
C TRP A 171 2.57 14.73 1.90
N MET A 172 3.25 15.24 0.87
CA MET A 172 4.21 16.32 1.09
C MET A 172 3.49 17.66 1.28
N LEU A 173 4.02 18.53 2.16
CA LEU A 173 3.41 19.84 2.47
C LEU A 173 3.13 20.69 1.21
N ASN A 174 4.03 20.65 0.23
CA ASN A 174 3.91 21.40 -1.03
C ASN A 174 3.03 20.73 -2.10
N GLN A 175 2.38 19.60 -1.78
CA GLN A 175 1.52 18.86 -2.71
C GLN A 175 0.03 19.21 -2.51
N GLY A 176 -0.32 20.47 -2.33
CA GLY A 176 -1.71 20.91 -2.17
C GLY A 176 -2.24 20.87 -0.74
N LEU A 177 -1.52 20.21 0.19
CA LEU A 177 -1.91 20.08 1.59
C LEU A 177 -2.00 21.45 2.29
N MET A 178 -0.93 22.26 2.17
CA MET A 178 -0.90 23.59 2.80
C MET A 178 -1.87 24.58 2.16
N GLN A 179 -2.09 24.47 0.85
CA GLN A 179 -2.98 25.36 0.09
C GLN A 179 -4.46 25.15 0.43
N ASN A 180 -4.86 23.92 0.80
CA ASN A 180 -6.25 23.57 1.10
C ASN A 180 -6.43 23.23 2.60
N HIS A 181 -5.58 23.77 3.46
CA HIS A 181 -5.46 23.31 4.85
C HIS A 181 -6.79 23.38 5.63
N GLU A 182 -7.57 24.45 5.51
CA GLU A 182 -8.86 24.61 6.22
C GLU A 182 -9.80 23.43 5.93
N ALA A 183 -10.10 23.19 4.65
CA ALA A 183 -10.99 22.11 4.23
C ALA A 183 -10.41 20.71 4.54
N ILE A 184 -9.08 20.54 4.49
CA ILE A 184 -8.44 19.27 4.86
C ILE A 184 -8.53 19.02 6.37
N VAL A 185 -8.36 20.05 7.20
CA VAL A 185 -8.54 19.95 8.65
C VAL A 185 -9.96 19.54 8.99
N GLU A 186 -10.97 20.13 8.34
CA GLU A 186 -12.37 19.74 8.49
C GLU A 186 -12.59 18.29 8.10
N TYR A 187 -12.07 17.87 6.94
CA TYR A 187 -12.16 16.49 6.48
C TYR A 187 -11.49 15.51 7.45
N PHE A 188 -10.27 15.81 7.94
CA PHE A 188 -9.57 14.95 8.91
C PHE A 188 -10.31 14.82 10.23
N LYS A 189 -10.92 15.91 10.74
CA LYS A 189 -11.74 15.85 11.95
C LYS A 189 -13.01 15.03 11.73
N ALA A 190 -13.71 15.27 10.61
CA ALA A 190 -14.95 14.59 10.28
C ALA A 190 -14.75 13.08 10.04
N LYS A 191 -13.65 12.71 9.39
CA LYS A 191 -13.33 11.31 9.03
C LYS A 191 -12.38 10.64 10.01
N GLY A 192 -12.01 11.27 11.13
CA GLY A 192 -11.10 10.68 12.11
C GLY A 192 -9.73 10.29 11.56
N VAL A 193 -9.12 11.13 10.71
CA VAL A 193 -7.78 10.86 10.16
C VAL A 193 -6.72 11.30 11.16
N SER A 194 -5.80 10.39 11.47
CA SER A 194 -4.63 10.66 12.31
C SER A 194 -3.43 11.13 11.50
N MET A 195 -2.82 12.24 11.91
CA MET A 195 -1.70 12.84 11.18
C MET A 195 -0.36 12.48 11.84
N ILE A 196 0.58 11.96 11.05
CA ILE A 196 1.95 11.68 11.47
C ILE A 196 2.84 12.71 10.78
N PHE A 197 3.31 13.70 11.51
CA PHE A 197 4.32 14.62 11.02
C PHE A 197 5.68 13.95 11.09
N LEU A 198 6.41 13.96 9.98
CA LEU A 198 7.79 13.51 9.94
C LEU A 198 8.66 14.57 9.29
N PHE A 199 9.49 15.22 10.10
CA PHE A 199 10.41 16.26 9.66
C PHE A 199 11.87 15.85 9.87
N ARG A 200 12.78 16.71 9.40
CA ARG A 200 14.21 16.54 9.56
C ARG A 200 14.77 17.82 10.14
N ARG A 201 15.44 17.72 11.30
CA ARG A 201 15.95 18.90 12.03
C ARG A 201 17.06 19.59 11.27
N ASN A 202 18.03 18.83 10.76
CA ASN A 202 19.15 19.43 10.03
C ASN A 202 18.74 19.80 8.59
N LEU A 203 18.31 21.06 8.42
CA LEU A 203 17.81 21.59 7.16
C LEU A 203 18.92 21.78 6.11
N LEU A 204 20.17 22.04 6.53
CA LEU A 204 21.33 22.08 5.63
C LEU A 204 21.56 20.69 5.00
N ARG A 205 21.61 19.64 5.83
CA ARG A 205 21.73 18.25 5.38
C ARG A 205 20.57 17.87 4.45
N ARG A 206 19.36 18.33 4.75
CA ARG A 206 18.20 18.15 3.86
C ARG A 206 18.42 18.84 2.52
N ARG A 207 18.91 20.09 2.50
CA ARG A 207 19.17 20.86 1.28
C ARG A 207 20.21 20.18 0.40
N ILE A 208 21.31 19.70 0.98
CA ILE A 208 22.33 18.90 0.28
C ILE A 208 21.68 17.67 -0.38
N SER A 209 20.86 16.93 0.38
CA SER A 209 20.16 15.77 -0.18
C SER A 209 19.15 16.13 -1.28
N ILE A 210 18.54 17.32 -1.27
CA ILE A 210 17.65 17.79 -2.33
C ILE A 210 18.45 18.03 -3.61
N LEU A 211 19.59 18.73 -3.50
CA LEU A 211 20.46 19.02 -4.65
C LEU A 211 21.05 17.75 -5.26
N ALA A 212 21.53 16.82 -4.43
CA ALA A 212 22.03 15.53 -4.90
C ALA A 212 20.94 14.69 -5.59
N ASN A 213 19.70 14.71 -5.10
CA ASN A 213 18.58 14.02 -5.74
C ASN A 213 18.19 14.67 -7.08
N ALA A 214 18.26 16.00 -7.18
CA ALA A 214 18.02 16.70 -8.44
C ALA A 214 19.07 16.33 -9.48
N TYR A 215 20.34 16.21 -9.07
CA TYR A 215 21.41 15.70 -9.94
C TYR A 215 21.14 14.26 -10.40
N ASP A 216 20.77 13.35 -9.50
CA ASP A 216 20.41 11.96 -9.89
C ASP A 216 19.25 11.95 -10.90
N GLN A 217 18.27 12.83 -10.75
CA GLN A 217 17.15 12.94 -11.69
C GLN A 217 17.59 13.36 -13.10
N SER A 218 18.56 14.27 -13.21
CA SER A 218 19.08 14.75 -14.50
C SER A 218 20.14 13.83 -15.09
N ALA A 219 21.15 13.45 -14.31
CA ALA A 219 22.33 12.71 -14.75
C ALA A 219 22.10 11.20 -14.82
N LYS A 220 21.17 10.67 -14.01
CA LYS A 220 20.77 9.26 -13.96
C LYS A 220 21.97 8.29 -13.91
N PRO A 221 22.90 8.47 -12.95
CA PRO A 221 24.15 7.71 -12.86
C PRO A 221 23.96 6.20 -12.67
N LEU A 222 22.77 5.75 -12.25
CA LEU A 222 22.45 4.33 -12.09
C LEU A 222 21.89 3.74 -13.39
N ASN A 223 22.75 3.58 -14.39
CA ASN A 223 22.41 2.99 -15.69
C ASN A 223 21.23 3.68 -16.39
N GLY A 224 21.21 5.01 -16.39
CA GLY A 224 20.14 5.80 -17.03
C GLY A 224 18.81 5.78 -16.28
N LYS A 225 18.79 5.34 -15.02
CA LYS A 225 17.61 5.37 -14.15
C LYS A 225 17.81 6.31 -12.97
N HIS A 226 16.83 7.17 -12.73
CA HIS A 226 16.72 7.95 -11.50
C HIS A 226 16.22 7.04 -10.36
N LYS A 227 16.85 7.09 -9.18
CA LYS A 227 16.39 6.40 -7.97
C LYS A 227 16.51 7.29 -6.74
N SER A 228 15.37 7.86 -6.34
CA SER A 228 15.25 8.64 -5.10
C SER A 228 15.58 7.84 -3.83
N HIS A 229 15.46 6.51 -3.88
CA HIS A 229 15.74 5.56 -2.81
C HIS A 229 16.45 4.33 -3.40
N VAL A 230 17.42 3.78 -2.68
CA VAL A 230 18.23 2.62 -3.11
C VAL A 230 18.14 1.48 -2.10
N HIS A 231 18.39 0.27 -2.58
CA HIS A 231 18.38 -0.95 -1.76
C HIS A 231 19.76 -1.62 -1.66
N SER A 232 20.74 -1.14 -2.43
CA SER A 232 22.13 -1.61 -2.39
C SER A 232 23.06 -0.54 -1.83
N HIS A 233 24.09 -0.99 -1.11
CA HIS A 233 25.18 -0.15 -0.64
C HIS A 233 26.03 0.40 -1.79
N ASP A 234 26.17 -0.33 -2.89
CA ASP A 234 26.94 0.11 -4.06
C ASP A 234 26.21 1.24 -4.80
N GLU A 235 24.90 1.08 -5.02
CA GLU A 235 24.06 2.14 -5.58
C GLU A 235 24.10 3.41 -4.70
N ALA A 236 24.02 3.23 -3.38
CA ALA A 236 24.15 4.32 -2.42
C ALA A 236 25.49 5.05 -2.55
N LYS A 237 26.59 4.31 -2.70
CA LYS A 237 27.94 4.87 -2.87
C LYS A 237 28.08 5.64 -4.17
N ILE A 238 27.52 5.14 -5.27
CA ILE A 238 27.51 5.84 -6.57
C ILE A 238 26.77 7.18 -6.44
N LEU A 239 25.56 7.17 -5.89
CA LEU A 239 24.79 8.40 -5.71
C LEU A 239 25.46 9.39 -4.74
N ALA A 240 26.07 8.91 -3.66
CA ALA A 240 26.74 9.75 -2.67
C ALA A 240 28.08 10.34 -3.16
N SER A 241 28.60 9.89 -4.31
CA SER A 241 29.85 10.40 -4.88
C SER A 241 29.69 11.83 -5.42
N TYR A 242 28.46 12.22 -5.80
CA TYR A 242 28.17 13.57 -6.22
C TYR A 242 28.08 14.51 -5.02
N LYS A 243 28.87 15.58 -5.06
CA LYS A 243 28.86 16.64 -4.07
C LYS A 243 28.30 17.92 -4.70
N PRO A 244 27.11 18.38 -4.30
CA PRO A 244 26.58 19.63 -4.82
C PRO A 244 27.38 20.84 -4.28
N THR A 245 27.48 21.87 -5.12
CA THR A 245 27.84 23.23 -4.69
C THR A 245 26.58 23.96 -4.24
N ILE A 246 26.59 24.57 -3.06
CA ILE A 246 25.46 25.33 -2.53
C ILE A 246 25.59 26.81 -2.90
N ASN A 247 24.50 27.40 -3.40
CA ASN A 247 24.40 28.86 -3.55
C ASN A 247 24.27 29.52 -2.16
N THR A 248 25.37 30.09 -1.67
CA THR A 248 25.45 30.68 -0.33
C THR A 248 24.61 31.95 -0.18
N THR A 249 24.40 32.71 -1.26
CA THR A 249 23.54 33.91 -1.26
C THR A 249 22.09 33.58 -0.92
N LEU A 250 21.60 32.41 -1.35
CA LEU A 250 20.22 31.96 -1.10
C LEU A 250 20.08 31.02 0.10
N LEU A 251 21.18 30.56 0.69
CA LEU A 251 21.15 29.50 1.70
C LEU A 251 20.30 29.87 2.92
N ILE A 252 20.56 31.01 3.56
CA ILE A 252 19.80 31.44 4.75
C ILE A 252 18.31 31.65 4.42
N PRO A 253 17.92 32.37 3.35
CA PRO A 253 16.53 32.47 2.93
C PRO A 253 15.84 31.12 2.73
N GLU A 254 16.51 30.17 2.07
CA GLU A 254 15.97 28.82 1.82
C GLU A 254 15.78 28.02 3.12
N LEU A 255 16.74 28.07 4.04
CA LEU A 255 16.64 27.43 5.36
C LEU A 255 15.49 28.04 6.17
N LYS A 256 15.32 29.37 6.11
CA LYS A 256 14.21 30.07 6.77
C LYS A 256 12.85 29.69 6.19
N GLN A 257 12.73 29.64 4.87
CA GLN A 257 11.49 29.21 4.21
C GLN A 257 11.13 27.77 4.59
N ALA A 258 12.14 26.88 4.62
CA ALA A 258 12.01 25.50 5.02
C ALA A 258 11.50 25.34 6.46
N ASP A 259 12.03 26.12 7.39
CA ASP A 259 11.61 26.14 8.80
C ASP A 259 10.20 26.71 8.97
N ASN A 260 9.92 27.84 8.32
CA ASN A 260 8.59 28.48 8.35
C ASN A 260 7.49 27.55 7.83
N MET A 261 7.75 26.78 6.77
CA MET A 261 6.77 25.85 6.22
C MET A 261 6.41 24.73 7.22
N VAL A 262 7.37 24.28 8.03
CA VAL A 262 7.11 23.31 9.11
C VAL A 262 6.28 23.94 10.21
N LYS A 263 6.66 25.15 10.67
CA LYS A 263 5.92 25.89 11.71
C LYS A 263 4.47 26.13 11.31
N GLN A 264 4.25 26.61 10.08
CA GLN A 264 2.90 26.82 9.54
C GLN A 264 2.09 25.53 9.45
N ALA A 265 2.71 24.40 9.06
CA ALA A 265 2.00 23.12 9.00
C ALA A 265 1.55 22.67 10.40
N LEU A 266 2.42 22.81 11.41
CA LEU A 266 2.05 22.48 12.78
C LEU A 266 0.94 23.39 13.32
N GLU A 267 0.96 24.67 12.95
CA GLU A 267 -0.08 25.63 13.30
C GLU A 267 -1.43 25.29 12.65
N TYR A 268 -1.46 25.12 11.33
CA TYR A 268 -2.69 24.83 10.58
C TYR A 268 -3.39 23.55 11.04
N PHE A 269 -2.61 22.53 11.40
CA PHE A 269 -3.14 21.21 11.77
C PHE A 269 -3.12 20.95 13.28
N ASN A 270 -2.89 21.98 14.12
CA ASN A 270 -2.78 21.85 15.58
C ASN A 270 -4.00 21.19 16.24
N SER A 271 -5.17 21.35 15.63
CA SER A 271 -6.46 20.87 16.13
C SER A 271 -6.85 19.51 15.57
N THR A 272 -6.00 18.92 14.73
CA THR A 272 -6.14 17.52 14.28
C THR A 272 -5.44 16.58 15.26
N ARG A 273 -5.84 15.31 15.29
CA ARG A 273 -5.13 14.29 16.07
C ARG A 273 -3.80 14.00 15.39
N HIS A 274 -2.69 14.39 16.01
CA HIS A 274 -1.37 14.24 15.39
C HIS A 274 -0.27 13.79 16.35
N ILE A 275 0.80 13.25 15.78
CA ILE A 275 2.09 13.00 16.44
C ILE A 275 3.19 13.68 15.61
N ILE A 276 4.20 14.25 16.28
CA ILE A 276 5.32 14.93 15.64
C ILE A 276 6.58 14.11 15.83
N LEU A 277 7.19 13.72 14.72
CA LEU A 277 8.41 12.93 14.68
C LEU A 277 9.49 13.67 13.91
N TYR A 278 10.72 13.45 14.33
CA TYR A 278 11.89 13.87 13.59
C TYR A 278 12.73 12.66 13.20
N TYR A 279 13.24 12.68 11.96
CA TYR A 279 14.06 11.64 11.40
C TYR A 279 15.24 11.26 12.31
N GLU A 280 15.87 12.26 12.92
CA GLU A 280 17.00 12.08 13.83
C GLU A 280 16.63 11.25 15.07
N ASP A 281 15.40 11.40 15.60
CA ASP A 281 14.95 10.65 16.77
C ASP A 281 14.70 9.18 16.44
N ILE A 282 14.10 8.92 15.29
CA ILE A 282 13.81 7.54 14.83
C ILE A 282 15.13 6.77 14.59
N ILE A 283 16.15 7.45 14.03
CA ILE A 283 17.46 6.84 13.80
C ILE A 283 18.21 6.57 15.12
N LYS A 284 18.07 7.47 16.10
CA LYS A 284 18.74 7.34 17.39
C LYS A 284 18.06 6.34 18.32
N ASN A 285 16.73 6.34 18.34
CA ASN A 285 15.92 5.51 19.20
C ASN A 285 14.76 4.88 18.43
N HIS A 286 14.87 3.57 18.17
CA HIS A 286 13.86 2.82 17.45
C HIS A 286 12.54 2.63 18.24
N THR A 287 12.52 2.87 19.56
CA THR A 287 11.26 2.77 20.35
C THR A 287 10.22 3.81 19.90
N VAL A 288 10.64 4.89 19.24
CA VAL A 288 9.73 5.86 18.61
C VAL A 288 8.77 5.19 17.61
N LEU A 289 9.20 4.10 16.95
CA LEU A 289 8.34 3.33 16.05
C LEU A 289 7.24 2.56 16.80
N GLU A 290 7.49 2.17 18.05
CA GLU A 290 6.45 1.58 18.91
C GLU A 290 5.39 2.60 19.29
N ASP A 291 5.80 3.85 19.53
CA ASP A 291 4.88 4.96 19.81
C ASP A 291 3.96 5.23 18.62
N VAL A 292 4.48 5.13 17.39
CA VAL A 292 3.66 5.23 16.17
C VAL A 292 2.65 4.10 16.07
N GLN A 293 3.07 2.85 16.32
CA GLN A 293 2.15 1.70 16.32
C GLN A 293 1.06 1.85 17.38
N ARG A 294 1.43 2.32 18.58
CA ARG A 294 0.47 2.64 19.66
C ARG A 294 -0.46 3.79 19.28
N PHE A 295 0.08 4.83 18.65
CA PHE A 295 -0.69 5.98 18.18
C PHE A 295 -1.73 5.58 17.13
N LEU A 296 -1.40 4.63 16.25
CA LEU A 296 -2.30 4.03 15.26
C LEU A 296 -3.13 2.85 15.81
N ARG A 297 -3.01 2.51 17.10
CA ARG A 297 -3.75 1.40 17.74
C ARG A 297 -3.62 0.06 16.99
N ILE A 298 -2.45 -0.19 16.42
CA ILE A 298 -2.11 -1.48 15.81
C ILE A 298 -1.22 -2.30 16.75
N PRO A 299 -1.22 -3.65 16.64
CA PRO A 299 -0.30 -4.49 17.39
C PRO A 299 1.16 -4.05 17.19
N GLN A 300 1.99 -4.25 18.21
CA GLN A 300 3.41 -4.00 18.06
C GLN A 300 4.05 -5.12 17.26
N MET A 301 4.81 -4.75 16.23
CA MET A 301 5.65 -5.64 15.44
C MET A 301 7.01 -4.99 15.21
N GLU A 302 8.01 -5.83 14.94
CA GLU A 302 9.31 -5.37 14.46
C GLU A 302 9.18 -4.81 13.04
N LEU A 303 9.47 -3.52 12.85
CA LEU A 303 9.39 -2.86 11.55
C LEU A 303 10.74 -2.90 10.83
N LYS A 304 10.73 -3.25 9.54
CA LYS A 304 11.94 -3.46 8.73
C LYS A 304 11.86 -2.70 7.41
N SER A 305 12.99 -2.17 6.97
CA SER A 305 13.11 -1.53 5.66
C SER A 305 14.32 -2.08 4.91
N ARG A 306 14.15 -2.27 3.60
CA ARG A 306 15.25 -2.59 2.69
C ARG A 306 15.96 -1.35 2.16
N GLN A 307 15.47 -0.14 2.46
CA GLN A 307 16.11 1.07 1.94
C GLN A 307 17.43 1.34 2.68
N VAL A 308 18.43 1.73 1.93
CA VAL A 308 19.75 2.10 2.45
C VAL A 308 19.92 3.62 2.39
N LYS A 309 20.47 4.19 3.46
CA LYS A 309 20.82 5.62 3.50
C LYS A 309 21.95 5.92 2.52
N ILE A 310 21.70 6.83 1.57
CA ILE A 310 22.66 7.27 0.54
C ILE A 310 23.84 8.01 1.17
N HIS A 311 23.57 9.18 1.77
CA HIS A 311 24.63 10.03 2.32
C HIS A 311 24.95 9.64 3.78
N LYS A 312 26.18 9.15 4.00
CA LYS A 312 26.75 8.82 5.32
C LYS A 312 27.94 9.76 5.60
N GLY A 313 28.38 9.84 6.86
CA GLY A 313 29.51 10.69 7.26
C GLY A 313 29.18 12.19 7.41
N PRO A 314 30.20 13.01 7.68
CA PRO A 314 30.05 14.43 8.00
C PRO A 314 29.67 15.28 6.78
N LEU A 315 28.98 16.40 7.01
CA LEU A 315 28.49 17.27 5.93
C LEU A 315 29.59 17.85 5.04
N ARG A 316 30.77 18.14 5.60
CA ARG A 316 31.93 18.66 4.85
C ARG A 316 32.38 17.75 3.70
N GLU A 317 32.10 16.45 3.80
CA GLU A 317 32.46 15.46 2.76
C GLU A 317 31.37 15.34 1.69
N GLN A 318 30.23 16.00 1.86
CA GLN A 318 29.03 15.88 1.02
C GLN A 318 28.77 17.10 0.13
N VAL A 319 29.64 18.10 0.16
CA VAL A 319 29.54 19.35 -0.63
C VAL A 319 30.91 19.79 -1.11
N GLU A 320 30.97 20.56 -2.19
CA GLU A 320 32.23 21.08 -2.75
C GLU A 320 32.71 22.34 -2.02
N ASN A 321 31.80 23.26 -1.67
CA ASN A 321 32.13 24.57 -1.11
C ASN A 321 31.85 24.69 0.39
N TRP A 322 32.35 23.71 1.17
CA TRP A 322 32.09 23.64 2.63
C TRP A 322 32.51 24.90 3.40
N ASP A 323 33.68 25.46 3.10
CA ASP A 323 34.20 26.62 3.83
C ASP A 323 33.34 27.87 3.64
N ASP A 324 32.79 28.07 2.43
CA ASP A 324 31.86 29.16 2.15
C ASP A 324 30.54 29.00 2.92
N ILE A 325 30.00 27.76 2.95
CA ILE A 325 28.80 27.43 3.72
C ILE A 325 29.03 27.70 5.20
N LYS A 326 30.16 27.23 5.73
CA LYS A 326 30.55 27.46 7.13
C LYS A 326 30.61 28.95 7.43
N LYS A 327 31.28 29.75 6.58
CA LYS A 327 31.40 31.19 6.74
C LYS A 327 30.04 31.90 6.79
N VAL A 328 29.09 31.48 5.96
CA VAL A 328 27.75 32.09 5.88
C VAL A 328 26.87 31.70 7.07
N LEU A 329 26.99 30.47 7.58
CA LEU A 329 26.14 30.00 8.68
C LEU A 329 26.70 30.32 10.07
N ASN A 330 28.00 30.56 10.21
CA ASN A 330 28.63 30.90 11.48
C ASN A 330 28.05 32.21 12.05
N GLY A 331 27.68 32.21 13.34
CA GLY A 331 27.04 33.35 13.99
C GLY A 331 25.56 33.55 13.63
N THR A 332 24.95 32.61 12.91
CA THR A 332 23.51 32.65 12.56
C THR A 332 22.71 31.65 13.38
N LEU A 333 21.38 31.79 13.37
CA LEU A 333 20.46 30.81 13.99
C LEU A 333 20.57 29.39 13.40
N TYR A 334 21.26 29.23 12.26
CA TYR A 334 21.45 27.95 11.58
C TYR A 334 22.86 27.38 11.75
N GLU A 335 23.72 28.02 12.56
CA GLU A 335 25.09 27.56 12.83
C GLU A 335 25.11 26.11 13.33
N SER A 336 24.13 25.73 14.16
CA SER A 336 24.07 24.38 14.74
C SER A 336 23.99 23.28 13.67
N PHE A 337 23.44 23.57 12.48
CA PHE A 337 23.38 22.61 11.37
C PHE A 337 24.76 22.20 10.82
N LEU A 338 25.82 22.96 11.11
CA LEU A 338 27.20 22.61 10.77
C LEU A 338 27.75 21.47 11.62
N HIS A 339 27.22 21.29 12.84
CA HIS A 339 27.78 20.42 13.88
C HIS A 339 26.81 19.30 14.30
N GLU A 340 25.51 19.53 14.16
CA GLU A 340 24.48 18.56 14.48
C GLU A 340 24.45 17.43 13.45
N ASP A 341 25.28 16.43 13.69
CA ASP A 341 24.98 15.07 13.28
C ASP A 341 24.39 14.32 14.48
N TYR A 342 23.04 14.30 14.51
CA TYR A 342 22.25 13.48 15.44
C TYR A 342 22.44 13.79 16.94
N LYS A 343 22.91 14.99 17.29
CA LYS A 343 22.87 15.49 18.68
C LYS A 343 21.53 16.17 18.96
N VAL A 344 20.99 15.88 20.14
CA VAL A 344 19.73 16.42 20.67
C VAL A 344 20.11 17.51 21.68
N SER A 345 19.42 18.65 21.64
CA SER A 345 19.28 19.53 22.79
C SER A 345 18.22 18.98 23.73
#